data_AF-A0A3F2UXG8-F1
#
_entry.id   AF-A0A3F2UXG8-F1
#
_cell.length_a   1.000
_cell.length_b   1.000
_cell.length_c   1.000
_cell.angle_alpha   90.00
_cell.angle_beta   90.00
_cell.angle_gamma   90.00
#
_symmetry.space_group_name_H-M   'P 1'
#
loop_
_entity.id
_entity.type
_entity.pdbx_description
1 polymer ?
#
loop_
_entity_poly.entity_id
_entity_poly.type
_entity_poly.pdbx_seq_one_letter_code
_entity_poly.pdbx_strand_id
1 'polypeptide(L)'
;MATTNKGKRRQLLTDVQYDALYGVPVFGPEEQDHYFNLNDLEQEVFDSFRVPGIQVYFVLLLGYTRHSNVIRDIEWETCKVDIAYILQRHFQGKKVRRIALTPNRKKRLYDRVLDLLRLSPFTDKVESKLQKEAIQIAARQADQLAIFDE
;
A
#
# COMPACT_ATOMS: atom_id res chain seq x y z
N MET A 1 -17.44 -18.04 39.67
CA MET A 1 -17.91 -16.84 38.95
C MET A 1 -16.69 -16.04 38.51
N ALA A 2 -16.31 -16.12 37.23
CA ALA A 2 -15.17 -15.40 36.69
C ALA A 2 -15.68 -14.10 36.03
N THR A 3 -15.33 -12.96 36.62
CA THR A 3 -15.63 -11.63 36.09
C THR A 3 -14.67 -11.33 34.94
N THR A 4 -15.15 -11.46 33.70
CA THR A 4 -14.42 -10.97 32.52
C THR A 4 -14.46 -9.45 32.52
N ASN A 5 -13.38 -8.82 32.99
CA ASN A 5 -13.18 -7.38 32.84
C ASN A 5 -12.99 -7.08 31.35
N LYS A 6 -14.07 -6.68 30.68
CA LYS A 6 -14.11 -6.29 29.27
C LYS A 6 -13.35 -4.97 29.14
N GLY A 7 -12.03 -5.06 29.08
CA GLY A 7 -11.12 -3.93 29.01
C GLY A 7 -11.53 -2.98 27.89
N LYS A 8 -11.81 -1.72 28.26
CA LYS A 8 -11.92 -0.59 27.33
C LYS A 8 -10.72 -0.64 26.38
N ARG A 9 -10.95 -1.03 25.13
CA ARG A 9 -9.96 -0.94 24.05
C ARG A 9 -9.65 0.55 23.90
N ARG A 10 -8.53 1.01 24.44
CA ARG A 10 -8.08 2.40 24.25
C ARG A 10 -7.89 2.57 22.74
N GLN A 11 -8.67 3.44 22.11
CA GLN A 11 -8.37 3.88 20.76
C GLN A 11 -7.00 4.57 20.83
N LEU A 12 -5.98 3.91 20.25
CA LEU A 12 -4.60 4.41 20.25
C LEU A 12 -4.46 5.67 19.37
N LEU A 13 -5.37 5.84 18.40
CA LEU A 13 -5.42 6.95 17.47
C LEU A 13 -6.80 7.60 17.58
N THR A 14 -6.85 8.93 17.51
CA THR A 14 -8.11 9.64 17.24
C THR A 14 -8.55 9.37 15.80
N ASP A 15 -9.82 9.58 15.48
CA ASP A 15 -10.33 9.36 14.13
C ASP A 15 -9.57 10.20 13.08
N VAL A 16 -9.18 11.43 13.44
CA VAL A 16 -8.38 12.32 12.58
C VAL A 16 -6.98 11.75 12.33
N GLN A 17 -6.33 11.21 13.36
CA GLN A 17 -5.02 10.58 13.22
C GLN A 17 -5.09 9.29 12.40
N TYR A 18 -6.18 8.52 12.58
CA TYR A 18 -6.41 7.33 11.79
C TYR A 18 -6.58 7.67 10.32
N ASP A 19 -7.41 8.67 9.99
CA ASP A 19 -7.63 9.09 8.61
C ASP A 19 -6.36 9.68 7.98
N ALA A 20 -5.58 10.46 8.72
CA ALA A 20 -4.30 10.98 8.24
C ALA A 20 -3.30 9.87 7.85
N LEU A 21 -3.37 8.69 8.49
CA LEU A 21 -2.47 7.57 8.22
C LEU A 21 -3.05 6.56 7.21
N TYR A 22 -4.32 6.20 7.38
CA TYR A 22 -4.99 5.08 6.71
C TYR A 22 -6.10 5.51 5.74
N GLY A 23 -6.49 6.79 5.75
CA GLY A 23 -7.48 7.37 4.85
C GLY A 23 -7.01 7.44 3.40
N VAL A 24 -7.91 7.85 2.50
CA VAL A 24 -7.59 8.08 1.09
C VAL A 24 -6.76 9.38 0.98
N PRO A 25 -5.57 9.34 0.36
CA PRO A 25 -4.78 10.55 0.14
C PRO A 25 -5.54 11.57 -0.72
N VAL A 26 -5.37 12.86 -0.41
CA VAL A 26 -5.90 13.95 -1.22
C VAL A 26 -4.77 14.49 -2.07
N PHE A 27 -4.65 14.00 -3.30
CA PHE A 27 -3.57 14.39 -4.19
C PHE A 27 -3.85 15.69 -4.95
N GLY A 28 -2.84 16.55 -5.05
CA GLY A 28 -2.79 17.64 -6.01
C GLY A 28 -2.41 17.16 -7.42
N PRO A 29 -2.51 18.03 -8.45
CA PRO A 29 -2.23 17.65 -9.85
C PRO A 29 -0.83 17.07 -10.08
N GLU A 30 0.19 17.62 -9.40
CA GLU A 30 1.57 17.14 -9.50
C GLU A 30 1.72 15.73 -8.89
N GLU A 31 1.08 15.51 -7.74
CA GLU A 31 1.07 14.19 -7.08
C GLU A 31 0.31 13.16 -7.90
N GLN A 32 -0.82 13.55 -8.52
CA GLN A 32 -1.55 12.68 -9.44
C GLN A 32 -0.68 12.27 -10.63
N ASP A 33 0.04 13.22 -11.24
CA ASP A 33 0.95 12.93 -12.35
C ASP A 33 2.09 12.01 -11.94
N HIS A 34 2.67 12.26 -10.77
CA HIS A 34 3.75 11.43 -10.24
C HIS A 34 3.29 10.01 -9.85
N TYR A 35 2.26 9.90 -9.00
CA TYR A 35 1.86 8.63 -8.40
C TYR A 35 0.97 7.77 -9.28
N PHE A 36 0.25 8.34 -10.26
CA PHE A 36 -0.59 7.55 -11.19
C PHE A 36 0.06 7.30 -12.55
N ASN A 37 1.30 7.71 -12.75
CA ASN A 37 2.05 7.29 -13.92
C ASN A 37 2.41 5.79 -13.84
N LEU A 38 2.43 5.13 -14.99
CA LEU A 38 2.79 3.72 -15.12
C LEU A 38 4.08 3.62 -15.95
N ASN A 39 5.04 2.82 -15.48
CA ASN A 39 6.17 2.38 -16.29
C ASN A 39 5.78 1.16 -17.15
N ASP A 40 6.70 0.69 -17.99
CA ASP A 40 6.43 -0.40 -18.94
C ASP A 40 5.92 -1.69 -18.26
N LEU A 41 6.55 -2.10 -17.16
CA LEU A 41 6.15 -3.32 -16.42
C LEU A 41 4.76 -3.18 -15.79
N GLU A 42 4.45 -1.99 -15.28
CA GLU A 42 3.16 -1.70 -14.66
C GLU A 42 2.06 -1.58 -15.72
N GLN A 43 2.41 -1.07 -16.90
CA GLN A 43 1.54 -0.99 -18.06
C GLN A 43 1.16 -2.40 -18.55
N GLU A 44 2.11 -3.34 -18.60
CA GLU A 44 1.82 -4.74 -18.92
C GLU A 44 0.80 -5.37 -17.94
N VAL A 45 0.97 -5.12 -16.63
CA VAL A 45 0.03 -5.60 -15.62
C VAL A 45 -1.33 -4.91 -15.77
N PHE A 46 -1.34 -3.60 -16.03
CA PHE A 46 -2.55 -2.82 -16.29
C PHE A 46 -3.33 -3.40 -17.48
N ASP A 47 -2.65 -3.72 -18.58
CA ASP A 47 -3.28 -4.25 -19.80
C ASP A 47 -3.75 -5.70 -19.65
N SER A 48 -3.20 -6.44 -18.68
CA SER A 48 -3.66 -7.81 -18.37
C SER A 48 -5.08 -7.87 -17.80
N PHE A 49 -5.60 -6.76 -17.24
CA PHE A 49 -6.95 -6.72 -16.66
C PHE A 49 -8.01 -6.47 -17.73
N ARG A 50 -8.94 -7.41 -17.89
CA ARG A 50 -10.03 -7.31 -18.89
C ARG A 50 -11.14 -6.32 -18.53
N VAL A 51 -11.24 -5.89 -17.28
CA VAL A 51 -12.34 -5.06 -16.79
C VAL A 51 -11.81 -3.65 -16.51
N PRO A 52 -12.27 -2.61 -17.24
CA PRO A 52 -11.76 -1.24 -17.07
C PRO A 52 -11.90 -0.69 -15.65
N GLY A 53 -12.96 -1.04 -14.93
CA GLY A 53 -13.10 -0.65 -13.53
C GLY A 53 -12.01 -1.26 -12.62
N ILE A 54 -11.52 -2.47 -12.93
CA ILE A 54 -10.42 -3.10 -12.20
C ILE A 54 -9.10 -2.43 -12.54
N GLN A 55 -8.90 -2.02 -13.80
CA GLN A 55 -7.75 -1.23 -14.23
C GLN A 55 -7.67 0.10 -13.47
N VAL A 56 -8.79 0.82 -13.34
CA VAL A 56 -8.86 2.06 -12.53
C VAL A 56 -8.47 1.79 -11.08
N TYR A 57 -9.04 0.75 -10.45
CA TYR A 57 -8.67 0.38 -9.08
C TYR A 57 -7.19 0.00 -8.96
N PHE A 58 -6.63 -0.69 -9.94
CA PHE A 58 -5.21 -1.02 -9.94
C PHE A 58 -4.34 0.23 -9.89
N VAL A 59 -4.60 1.23 -10.74
CA VAL A 59 -3.83 2.48 -10.76
C VAL A 59 -3.99 3.25 -9.44
N LEU A 60 -5.21 3.35 -8.90
CA LEU A 60 -5.46 3.99 -7.60
C LEU A 60 -4.64 3.31 -6.48
N LEU A 61 -4.75 2.00 -6.37
CA LEU A 61 -4.07 1.22 -5.33
C LEU A 61 -2.56 1.33 -5.46
N LEU A 62 -2.03 1.23 -6.68
CA LEU A 62 -0.61 1.37 -6.93
C LEU A 62 -0.10 2.76 -6.53
N GLY A 63 -0.78 3.82 -6.96
CA GLY A 63 -0.39 5.20 -6.61
C GLY A 63 -0.49 5.51 -5.12
N TYR A 64 -1.58 5.11 -4.47
CA TYR A 64 -1.73 5.31 -3.02
C TYR A 64 -0.73 4.50 -2.20
N THR A 65 -0.39 3.29 -2.64
CA THR A 65 0.63 2.48 -1.95
C THR A 65 2.04 3.03 -2.20
N ARG A 66 2.36 3.61 -3.36
CA ARG A 66 3.65 4.32 -3.55
C ARG A 66 3.83 5.49 -2.59
N HIS A 67 2.76 6.23 -2.31
CA HIS A 67 2.83 7.40 -1.44
C HIS A 67 3.21 7.05 0.01
N SER A 68 2.77 5.91 0.55
CA SER A 68 2.90 5.63 2.00
C SER A 68 2.99 4.16 2.40
N ASN A 69 3.10 3.23 1.44
CA ASN A 69 3.19 1.78 1.66
C ASN A 69 2.07 1.17 2.51
N VAL A 70 0.90 1.83 2.56
CA VAL A 70 -0.27 1.37 3.32
C VAL A 70 -1.26 0.65 2.41
N ILE A 71 -1.83 -0.44 2.93
CA ILE A 71 -2.97 -1.14 2.34
C ILE A 71 -4.25 -0.47 2.85
N ARG A 72 -5.02 0.12 1.94
CA ARG A 72 -6.24 0.89 2.21
C ARG A 72 -7.50 0.15 1.76
N ASP A 73 -8.61 0.44 2.40
CA ASP A 73 -9.91 0.19 1.80
C ASP A 73 -10.36 1.44 1.06
N ILE A 74 -10.62 1.30 -0.24
CA ILE A 74 -11.00 2.43 -1.08
C ILE A 74 -12.30 2.13 -1.79
N GLU A 75 -13.14 3.14 -1.87
CA GLU A 75 -14.41 3.07 -2.57
C GLU A 75 -14.38 3.99 -3.78
N TRP A 76 -15.20 3.66 -4.79
CA TRP A 76 -15.28 4.48 -5.99
C TRP A 76 -15.70 5.93 -5.68
N GLU A 77 -16.57 6.10 -4.67
CA GLU A 77 -17.15 7.40 -4.34
C GLU A 77 -16.16 8.34 -3.64
N THR A 78 -15.24 7.79 -2.84
CA THR A 78 -14.22 8.56 -2.12
C THR A 78 -13.09 9.00 -3.04
N CYS A 79 -12.87 8.30 -4.16
CA CYS A 79 -11.73 8.52 -5.07
C CYS A 79 -12.11 9.26 -6.37
N LYS A 80 -13.26 9.94 -6.45
CA LYS A 80 -13.79 10.49 -7.72
C LYS A 80 -12.82 11.43 -8.45
N VAL A 81 -12.11 12.29 -7.72
CA VAL A 81 -11.19 13.27 -8.30
C VAL A 81 -10.03 12.55 -8.98
N ASP A 82 -9.41 11.60 -8.28
CA ASP A 82 -8.32 10.78 -8.82
C ASP A 82 -8.79 9.86 -9.95
N ILE A 83 -10.01 9.31 -9.85
CA ILE A 83 -10.61 8.52 -10.92
C ILE A 83 -10.76 9.36 -12.18
N ALA A 84 -11.24 10.61 -12.07
CA ALA A 84 -11.38 11.49 -13.22
C ALA A 84 -10.02 11.75 -13.90
N TYR A 85 -8.98 11.99 -13.12
CA TYR A 85 -7.61 12.12 -13.62
C TYR A 85 -7.13 10.85 -14.34
N ILE A 86 -7.30 9.67 -13.71
CA ILE A 86 -6.91 8.37 -14.28
C ILE A 86 -7.65 8.10 -15.60
N LEU A 87 -8.95 8.39 -15.67
CA LEU A 87 -9.74 8.22 -16.88
C LEU A 87 -9.24 9.13 -18.01
N GLN A 88 -8.87 10.37 -17.69
CA GLN A 88 -8.31 11.28 -18.68
C GLN A 88 -6.97 10.76 -19.21
N ARG A 89 -6.07 10.33 -18.32
CA ARG A 89 -4.71 9.89 -18.67
C ARG A 89 -4.66 8.55 -19.39
N HIS A 90 -5.26 7.52 -18.79
CA HIS A 90 -5.09 6.12 -19.22
C HIS A 90 -6.21 5.62 -20.11
N PHE A 91 -7.36 6.29 -20.13
CA PHE A 91 -8.54 5.88 -20.89
C PHE A 91 -8.98 6.91 -21.94
N GLN A 92 -8.16 7.95 -22.21
CA GLN A 92 -8.48 9.02 -23.17
C GLN A 92 -9.84 9.68 -22.88
N GLY A 93 -10.22 9.79 -21.60
CA GLY A 93 -11.49 10.34 -21.17
C GLY A 93 -12.71 9.43 -21.37
N LYS A 94 -12.53 8.16 -21.77
CA LYS A 94 -13.64 7.21 -21.92
C LYS A 94 -14.31 6.94 -20.57
N LYS A 95 -15.64 6.88 -20.58
CA LYS A 95 -16.43 6.54 -19.39
C LYS A 95 -16.23 5.06 -19.04
N VAL A 96 -15.85 4.82 -17.79
CA VAL A 96 -15.77 3.47 -17.21
C VAL A 96 -16.94 3.25 -16.26
N ARG A 97 -17.56 2.08 -16.34
CA ARG A 97 -18.63 1.70 -15.43
C ARG A 97 -18.06 1.51 -14.02
N ARG A 98 -18.68 2.15 -13.03
CA ARG A 98 -18.40 1.89 -11.61
C ARG A 98 -18.63 0.42 -11.29
N ILE A 99 -17.68 -0.19 -10.59
CA ILE A 99 -17.78 -1.55 -10.07
C ILE A 99 -17.53 -1.57 -8.58
N ALA A 100 -18.15 -2.51 -7.88
CA ALA A 100 -17.81 -2.79 -6.49
C ALA A 100 -16.61 -3.75 -6.44
N LEU A 101 -15.66 -3.48 -5.54
CA LEU A 101 -14.50 -4.32 -5.34
C LEU A 101 -14.78 -5.36 -4.26
N THR A 102 -15.04 -6.61 -4.65
CA THR A 102 -15.20 -7.70 -3.68
C THR A 102 -13.87 -7.96 -2.93
N PRO A 103 -13.90 -8.47 -1.68
CA PRO A 103 -12.68 -8.74 -0.91
C PRO A 103 -11.62 -9.57 -1.65
N ASN A 104 -12.04 -10.62 -2.37
CA ASN A 104 -11.11 -11.47 -3.14
C ASN A 104 -10.44 -10.72 -4.31
N ARG A 105 -11.17 -9.84 -4.98
CA ARG A 105 -10.61 -8.99 -6.06
C ARG A 105 -9.64 -7.98 -5.49
N LYS A 106 -9.99 -7.35 -4.37
CA LYS A 106 -9.12 -6.42 -3.65
C LYS A 106 -7.81 -7.10 -3.25
N LYS A 107 -7.87 -8.29 -2.64
CA LYS A 107 -6.68 -9.07 -2.28
C LYS A 107 -5.78 -9.30 -3.50
N ARG A 108 -6.34 -9.83 -4.59
CA ARG A 108 -5.57 -10.10 -5.82
C ARG A 108 -4.95 -8.86 -6.44
N LEU A 109 -5.61 -7.70 -6.35
CA LEU A 109 -5.03 -6.43 -6.80
C LEU A 109 -3.84 -6.03 -5.92
N TYR A 110 -3.99 -6.12 -4.60
CA TYR A 110 -2.89 -5.83 -3.69
C TYR A 110 -1.71 -6.78 -3.87
N ASP A 111 -1.94 -8.07 -4.09
CA ASP A 111 -0.86 -9.02 -4.39
C ASP A 111 -0.03 -8.52 -5.60
N ARG A 112 -0.70 -8.10 -6.69
CA ARG A 112 -0.02 -7.52 -7.86
C ARG A 112 0.71 -6.21 -7.57
N VAL A 113 0.10 -5.31 -6.80
CA VAL A 113 0.69 -4.01 -6.45
C VAL A 113 1.94 -4.20 -5.58
N LEU A 114 1.86 -5.06 -4.57
CA LEU A 114 2.99 -5.34 -3.68
C LEU A 114 4.14 -6.01 -4.44
N ASP A 115 3.84 -6.95 -5.34
CA ASP A 115 4.84 -7.57 -6.21
C ASP A 115 5.58 -6.52 -7.06
N LEU A 116 4.85 -5.60 -7.68
CA LEU A 116 5.43 -4.51 -8.50
C LEU A 116 6.32 -3.57 -7.68
N LEU A 117 5.88 -3.23 -6.46
CA LEU A 117 6.64 -2.37 -5.55
C LEU A 117 7.73 -3.11 -4.78
N ARG A 118 7.88 -4.43 -4.99
CA ARG A 118 8.79 -5.31 -4.24
C ARG A 118 8.60 -5.21 -2.72
N LEU A 119 7.35 -5.00 -2.31
CA LEU A 119 6.96 -4.92 -0.91
C LEU A 119 6.44 -6.27 -0.45
N SER A 120 6.76 -6.63 0.78
CA SER A 120 6.23 -7.83 1.42
C SER A 120 5.61 -7.47 2.77
N PRO A 121 4.53 -8.15 3.19
CA PRO A 121 3.99 -7.98 4.53
C PRO A 121 5.05 -8.25 5.60
N PHE A 122 5.07 -7.41 6.62
CA PHE A 122 5.88 -7.65 7.81
C PHE A 122 5.20 -8.76 8.64
N THR A 123 5.88 -9.88 8.81
CA THR A 123 5.37 -11.06 9.52
C THR A 123 6.36 -11.45 10.62
N ASP A 124 5.91 -12.18 11.64
CA ASP A 124 6.76 -12.65 12.74
C ASP A 124 8.00 -13.43 12.24
N LYS A 125 7.84 -14.16 11.13
CA LYS A 125 8.95 -14.86 10.47
C LYS A 125 9.98 -13.89 9.89
N VAL A 126 9.51 -12.83 9.23
CA VAL A 126 10.38 -11.77 8.69
C VAL A 126 11.05 -11.03 9.84
N GLU A 127 10.32 -10.68 10.89
CA GLU A 127 10.86 -10.05 12.09
C GLU A 127 11.96 -10.89 12.73
N SER A 128 11.68 -12.17 13.00
CA SER A 128 12.65 -13.09 13.61
C SER A 128 13.93 -13.21 12.78
N LYS A 129 13.79 -13.25 11.45
CA LYS A 129 14.93 -13.28 10.53
C LYS A 129 15.73 -11.98 10.63
N LEU A 130 15.08 -10.82 10.57
CA LEU A 130 15.72 -9.51 10.65
C LEU A 130 16.43 -9.30 11.98
N GLN A 131 15.82 -9.71 13.10
CA GLN A 131 16.43 -9.66 14.42
C GLN A 131 17.71 -10.50 14.47
N LYS A 132 17.68 -11.73 13.92
CA LYS A 132 18.86 -12.59 13.85
C LYS A 132 19.99 -11.95 13.03
N GLU A 133 19.66 -11.37 11.87
CA GLU A 133 20.64 -10.69 11.03
C GLU A 133 21.21 -9.44 11.72
N ALA A 134 20.38 -8.64 12.37
CA ALA A 134 20.81 -7.46 13.12
C ALA A 134 21.80 -7.81 14.24
N ILE A 135 21.51 -8.87 15.02
CA ILE A 135 22.42 -9.37 16.08
C ILE A 135 23.76 -9.82 15.48
N GLN A 136 23.74 -10.54 14.36
CA GLN A 136 24.97 -11.00 13.70
C GLN A 136 25.82 -9.84 13.17
N ILE A 137 25.19 -8.80 12.60
CA ILE A 137 25.88 -7.60 12.13
C ILE A 137 26.49 -6.85 13.31
N ALA A 138 25.74 -6.64 14.39
CA ALA A 138 26.22 -5.97 15.58
C ALA A 138 27.43 -6.68 16.21
N ALA A 139 27.39 -8.01 16.29
CA ALA A 139 28.50 -8.81 16.80
C ALA A 139 29.77 -8.63 15.95
N ARG A 140 29.65 -8.71 14.62
CA ARG A 140 30.80 -8.52 13.71
C ARG A 140 31.43 -7.13 13.83
N GLN A 141 30.63 -6.10 14.01
CA GLN A 141 31.13 -4.73 14.17
C GLN A 141 31.81 -4.52 15.53
N ALA A 142 31.28 -5.12 16.60
CA ALA A 142 31.92 -5.10 17.92
C ALA A 142 33.27 -5.84 17.89
N ASP A 143 33.34 -7.00 17.25
CA ASP A 143 34.57 -7.77 17.10
C ASP A 143 35.63 -7.03 16.26
N GLN A 144 35.21 -6.25 15.25
CA GLN A 144 36.14 -5.42 14.47
C GLN A 144 36.80 -4.32 15.31
N LEU A 145 36.11 -3.73 16.28
CA LEU A 145 36.69 -2.71 17.16
C LEU A 145 37.72 -3.29 18.12
N ALA A 146 37.47 -4.50 18.62
CA ALA A 146 38.39 -5.19 19.54
C ALA A 146 39.76 -5.50 18.91
N ILE A 147 39.85 -5.65 17.59
CA ILE A 147 41.11 -5.89 16.86
C ILE A 147 42.01 -4.64 16.83
N PHE A 148 41.44 -3.44 17.04
CA PHE A 148 42.21 -2.19 17.07
C PHE A 148 42.64 -1.77 18.49
N ASP A 149 42.27 -2.55 19.51
CA ASP A 149 42.62 -2.31 20.92
C ASP A 149 43.84 -3.15 21.40
N GLU A 150 44.50 -3.90 20.50
CA GLU A 150 45.81 -4.55 20.73
C GLU A 150 46.98 -3.72 20.19
#